data_AF-A0A1Q3TN27-F1
#
_entry.id   AF-A0A1Q3TN27-F1
#
_cell.length_a   1.000
_cell.length_b   1.000
_cell.length_c   1.000
_cell.angle_alpha   90.00
_cell.angle_beta   90.00
_cell.angle_gamma   90.00
#
_symmetry.space_group_name_H-M   'P 1'
#
loop_
_entity.id
_entity.type
_entity.pdbx_description
1 polymer ?
#
loop_
_entity_poly.entity_id
_entity_poly.type
_entity_poly.pdbx_seq_one_letter_code
_entity_poly.pdbx_strand_id
1 'polypeptide(L)'
;MTWKRFSYALFLGTVLSLAACNNEEKKAEPETPATAKEPKIKEDNVSYTGDNISMNGFVAYDENKEGPRPGVIIVPEWWGLNDYPKERARQLAALGYIAIAIDMYGNGKIADNPDSAGKYATPFYQDPKMSQRRFDAALAKLKSYSQTDTSKIAAIGYCFGGAQVLNMARLGENLKGVVSFHGNLMGVPADKNTLKAAILVCHGAADPFVPAAEVGKFKKEMDAVGANYTFKAYENATHAFTNPASTENGKKFNLPIAYNAAADSASWQDMKAFFGKIFQ
;
A
#
# COMPACT_ATOMS: atom_id res chain seq x y z
N MET A 1 -74.99 61.50 8.04
CA MET A 1 -74.07 61.85 9.15
C MET A 1 -72.86 60.94 9.02
N THR A 2 -71.60 61.35 8.84
CA THR A 2 -70.86 62.62 8.99
C THR A 2 -69.49 62.37 8.30
N TRP A 3 -69.09 63.18 7.32
CA TRP A 3 -67.92 64.12 7.37
C TRP A 3 -66.52 63.45 7.47
N LYS A 4 -65.55 63.62 6.57
CA LYS A 4 -64.76 64.82 6.13
C LYS A 4 -63.95 64.42 4.86
N ARG A 5 -63.80 65.19 3.77
CA ARG A 5 -63.15 66.50 3.47
C ARG A 5 -61.60 66.50 3.38
N PHE A 6 -61.13 66.93 2.18
CA PHE A 6 -59.87 67.65 1.83
C PHE A 6 -58.57 66.81 1.79
N SER A 7 -57.58 66.97 0.89
CA SER A 7 -57.13 68.09 0.04
C SER A 7 -56.29 67.60 -1.15
N TYR A 8 -56.23 68.44 -2.20
CA TYR A 8 -55.25 68.47 -3.28
C TYR A 8 -53.79 68.67 -2.80
N ALA A 9 -52.82 68.08 -3.51
CA ALA A 9 -51.53 68.73 -3.81
C ALA A 9 -50.85 68.06 -5.03
N LEU A 10 -50.65 68.87 -6.07
CA LEU A 10 -49.85 68.64 -7.27
C LEU A 10 -48.36 68.54 -6.88
N PHE A 11 -47.56 67.64 -7.47
CA PHE A 11 -46.15 67.95 -7.79
C PHE A 11 -45.65 67.04 -8.92
N LEU A 12 -45.05 67.68 -9.93
CA LEU A 12 -44.40 67.08 -11.09
C LEU A 12 -43.22 66.18 -10.68
N GLY A 13 -42.99 65.11 -11.45
CA GLY A 13 -41.76 64.32 -11.35
C GLY A 13 -41.64 63.24 -12.43
N THR A 14 -41.08 63.62 -13.59
CA THR A 14 -40.31 62.81 -14.56
C THR A 14 -40.68 61.32 -14.76
N VAL A 15 -41.17 61.02 -15.97
CA VAL A 15 -41.27 59.66 -16.53
C VAL A 15 -39.85 59.14 -16.82
N LEU A 16 -39.40 58.12 -16.08
CA LEU A 16 -38.34 57.21 -16.51
C LEU A 16 -38.98 55.92 -17.01
N SER A 17 -38.75 55.61 -18.29
CA SER A 17 -39.14 54.37 -18.95
C SER A 17 -38.33 53.18 -18.41
N LEU A 18 -38.98 52.21 -17.77
CA LEU A 18 -38.43 50.88 -17.57
C LEU A 18 -38.88 49.99 -18.74
N ALA A 19 -38.00 49.85 -19.73
CA ALA A 19 -38.07 48.79 -20.72
C ALA A 19 -37.58 47.49 -20.06
N ALA A 20 -38.42 46.47 -20.06
CA ALA A 20 -38.07 45.12 -19.66
C ALA A 20 -37.05 44.54 -20.66
N CYS A 21 -35.85 44.19 -20.17
CA CYS A 21 -34.92 43.35 -20.91
C CYS A 21 -35.07 41.90 -20.41
N ASN A 22 -35.49 41.03 -21.33
CA ASN A 22 -35.38 39.57 -21.22
C ASN A 22 -33.92 39.19 -20.94
N ASN A 23 -33.70 38.39 -19.90
CA ASN A 23 -32.46 37.65 -19.74
C ASN A 23 -32.83 36.16 -19.67
N GLU A 24 -32.59 35.43 -20.75
CA GLU A 24 -32.66 33.97 -20.75
C GLU A 24 -31.47 33.44 -19.93
N GLU A 25 -31.71 33.12 -18.66
CA GLU A 25 -30.77 32.31 -17.89
C GLU A 25 -30.76 30.88 -18.44
N LYS A 26 -29.70 30.55 -19.17
CA LYS A 26 -29.36 29.19 -19.56
C LYS A 26 -29.08 28.41 -18.27
N LYS A 27 -30.09 27.67 -17.80
CA LYS A 27 -29.99 26.78 -16.64
C LYS A 27 -28.93 25.71 -16.95
N ALA A 28 -27.77 25.82 -16.32
CA ALA A 28 -26.73 24.80 -16.42
C ALA A 28 -27.31 23.48 -15.86
N GLU A 29 -27.30 22.44 -16.69
CA GLU A 29 -27.55 21.08 -16.24
C GLU A 29 -26.48 20.66 -15.23
N PRO A 30 -26.84 19.90 -14.19
CA PRO A 30 -25.85 19.36 -13.28
C PRO A 30 -25.02 18.33 -14.04
N GLU A 31 -23.73 18.62 -14.23
CA GLU A 31 -22.76 17.63 -14.71
C GLU A 31 -22.79 16.45 -13.74
N THR A 32 -23.27 15.31 -14.24
CA THR A 32 -23.22 14.04 -13.51
C THR A 32 -21.75 13.68 -13.36
N PRO A 33 -21.23 13.34 -12.16
CA PRO A 33 -19.85 12.94 -12.03
C PRO A 33 -19.63 11.73 -12.95
N ALA A 34 -18.67 11.82 -13.86
CA ALA A 34 -18.30 10.69 -14.71
C ALA A 34 -18.05 9.48 -13.80
N THR A 35 -18.89 8.45 -13.91
CA THR A 35 -18.67 7.16 -13.26
C THR A 35 -17.27 6.71 -13.64
N ALA A 36 -16.36 6.63 -12.66
CA ALA A 36 -15.02 6.13 -12.88
C ALA A 36 -15.14 4.75 -13.56
N LYS A 37 -14.54 4.62 -14.75
CA LYS A 37 -14.51 3.33 -15.46
C LYS A 37 -13.90 2.29 -14.54
N GLU A 38 -14.47 1.08 -14.53
CA GLU A 38 -13.87 -0.04 -13.81
C GLU A 38 -12.40 -0.23 -14.23
N PRO A 39 -11.48 -0.49 -13.30
CA PRO A 39 -10.07 -0.69 -13.63
C PRO A 39 -9.91 -1.86 -14.62
N LYS A 40 -9.11 -1.66 -15.66
CA LYS A 40 -8.78 -2.72 -16.61
C LYS A 40 -7.36 -3.18 -16.31
N ILE A 41 -7.24 -4.21 -15.48
CA ILE A 41 -5.94 -4.64 -14.95
C ILE A 41 -5.15 -5.40 -16.02
N LYS A 42 -4.00 -4.86 -16.40
CA LYS A 42 -2.99 -5.56 -17.19
C LYS A 42 -2.03 -6.30 -16.27
N GLU A 43 -1.71 -7.54 -16.65
CA GLU A 43 -0.84 -8.45 -15.91
C GLU A 43 0.33 -8.89 -16.79
N ASP A 44 1.56 -8.70 -16.33
CA ASP A 44 2.76 -9.14 -17.02
C ASP A 44 3.56 -10.12 -16.12
N ASN A 45 3.79 -11.35 -16.59
CA ASN A 45 4.81 -12.22 -16.01
C ASN A 45 6.17 -11.79 -16.58
N VAL A 46 7.09 -11.40 -15.70
CA VAL A 46 8.40 -10.86 -16.09
C VAL A 46 9.54 -11.71 -15.58
N SER A 47 10.64 -11.77 -16.33
CA SER A 47 11.90 -12.31 -15.85
C SER A 47 12.97 -11.21 -15.80
N TYR A 48 13.82 -11.26 -14.78
CA TYR A 48 14.97 -10.37 -14.59
C TYR A 48 16.05 -11.13 -13.79
N THR A 49 17.28 -10.62 -13.76
CA THR A 49 18.39 -11.26 -13.05
C THR A 49 18.70 -10.51 -11.77
N GLY A 50 18.72 -11.21 -10.64
CA GLY A 50 19.15 -10.68 -9.34
C GLY A 50 20.06 -11.68 -8.65
N ASP A 51 21.18 -11.23 -8.09
CA ASP A 51 22.14 -12.10 -7.40
C ASP A 51 22.61 -13.29 -8.28
N ASN A 52 22.80 -13.05 -9.59
CA ASN A 52 23.12 -14.05 -10.62
C ASN A 52 22.09 -15.19 -10.78
N ILE A 53 20.86 -14.98 -10.32
CA ILE A 53 19.76 -15.95 -10.41
C ILE A 53 18.64 -15.34 -11.25
N SER A 54 17.95 -16.19 -12.04
CA SER A 54 16.74 -15.78 -12.75
C SER A 54 15.62 -15.56 -11.74
N MET A 55 15.00 -14.39 -11.77
CA MET A 55 13.93 -13.97 -10.89
C MET A 55 12.65 -13.85 -11.72
N ASN A 56 11.55 -14.41 -11.25
CA ASN A 56 10.27 -14.34 -11.92
C ASN A 56 9.35 -13.39 -11.16
N GLY A 57 8.99 -12.25 -11.73
CA GLY A 57 8.06 -11.28 -11.14
C GLY A 57 6.68 -11.34 -11.78
N PHE A 58 5.70 -10.82 -11.07
CA PHE A 58 4.35 -10.57 -11.59
C PHE A 58 4.04 -9.08 -11.43
N VAL A 59 3.84 -8.40 -12.54
CA VAL A 59 3.53 -6.96 -12.58
C VAL A 59 2.05 -6.78 -12.88
N ALA A 60 1.38 -5.88 -12.15
CA ALA A 60 0.00 -5.49 -12.40
C ALA A 60 -0.16 -3.96 -12.38
N TYR A 61 -0.95 -3.43 -13.32
CA TYR A 61 -1.34 -2.01 -13.35
C TYR A 61 -2.64 -1.84 -14.15
N ASP A 62 -3.41 -0.79 -13.84
CA ASP A 62 -4.60 -0.42 -14.62
C ASP A 62 -4.22 0.25 -15.95
N GLU A 63 -4.60 -0.36 -17.09
CA GLU A 63 -4.30 0.18 -18.42
C GLU A 63 -5.17 1.39 -18.78
N ASN A 64 -6.29 1.62 -18.10
CA ASN A 64 -7.15 2.78 -18.32
C ASN A 64 -6.50 4.07 -17.78
N LYS A 65 -5.53 3.96 -16.88
CA LYS A 65 -4.81 5.10 -16.32
C LYS A 65 -3.62 5.43 -17.20
N GLU A 66 -3.50 6.69 -17.59
CA GLU A 66 -2.38 7.19 -18.39
C GLU A 66 -1.24 7.71 -17.51
N GLY A 67 -0.03 7.73 -18.08
CA GLY A 67 1.17 8.31 -17.46
C GLY A 67 1.78 7.54 -16.28
N PRO A 68 2.91 8.07 -15.75
CA PRO A 68 3.59 7.52 -14.59
C PRO A 68 2.72 7.56 -13.32
N ARG A 69 2.84 6.54 -12.48
CA ARG A 69 2.15 6.40 -11.18
C ARG A 69 3.09 5.81 -10.12
N PRO A 70 2.77 5.94 -8.83
CA PRO A 70 3.62 5.36 -7.80
C PRO A 70 3.76 3.84 -7.95
N GLY A 71 4.98 3.37 -7.74
CA GLY A 71 5.36 1.96 -7.82
C GLY A 71 5.32 1.28 -6.45
N VAL A 72 4.86 0.03 -6.40
CA VAL A 72 4.84 -0.77 -5.16
C VAL A 72 5.48 -2.14 -5.39
N ILE A 73 6.55 -2.44 -4.65
CA ILE A 73 7.14 -3.78 -4.62
C ILE A 73 6.44 -4.60 -3.54
N ILE A 74 6.09 -5.84 -3.83
CA ILE A 74 5.44 -6.77 -2.90
C ILE A 74 6.38 -7.94 -2.65
N VAL A 75 6.91 -8.02 -1.43
CA VAL A 75 7.72 -9.15 -0.99
C VAL A 75 6.78 -10.22 -0.40
N PRO A 76 6.81 -11.46 -0.91
CA PRO A 76 5.83 -12.46 -0.53
C PRO A 76 6.04 -12.98 0.89
N GLU A 77 5.07 -13.76 1.37
CA GLU A 77 5.27 -14.64 2.51
C GLU A 77 6.37 -15.68 2.22
N TRP A 78 6.77 -16.43 3.25
CA TRP A 78 7.81 -17.46 3.12
C TRP A 78 7.48 -18.59 2.14
N TRP A 79 6.23 -18.65 1.65
CA TRP A 79 5.79 -19.57 0.61
C TRP A 79 6.37 -19.24 -0.78
N GLY A 80 6.85 -18.02 -1.01
CA GLY A 80 7.31 -17.55 -2.32
C GLY A 80 6.19 -16.91 -3.16
N LEU A 81 6.45 -16.70 -4.45
CA LEU A 81 5.53 -16.00 -5.37
C LEU A 81 4.36 -16.91 -5.84
N ASN A 82 3.50 -17.29 -4.90
CA ASN A 82 2.23 -17.97 -5.20
C ASN A 82 1.13 -16.96 -5.60
N ASP A 83 -0.13 -17.39 -5.62
CA ASP A 83 -1.23 -16.53 -6.12
C ASP A 83 -1.63 -15.41 -5.16
N TYR A 84 -1.37 -15.56 -3.85
CA TYR A 84 -1.71 -14.54 -2.86
C TYR A 84 -1.02 -13.18 -3.10
N PRO A 85 0.32 -13.08 -3.22
CA PRO A 85 0.98 -11.81 -3.52
C PRO A 85 0.65 -11.27 -4.92
N LYS A 86 0.34 -12.14 -5.90
CA LYS A 86 -0.14 -11.69 -7.23
C LYS A 86 -1.50 -11.02 -7.13
N GLU A 87 -2.39 -11.57 -6.31
CA GLU A 87 -3.69 -10.96 -6.04
C GLU A 87 -3.54 -9.60 -5.35
N ARG A 88 -2.62 -9.47 -4.39
CA ARG A 88 -2.29 -8.16 -3.79
C ARG A 88 -1.74 -7.17 -4.82
N ALA A 89 -1.02 -7.62 -5.84
CA ALA A 89 -0.59 -6.78 -6.94
C ALA A 89 -1.79 -6.26 -7.77
N ARG A 90 -2.77 -7.13 -8.08
CA ARG A 90 -4.01 -6.72 -8.75
C ARG A 90 -4.81 -5.71 -7.93
N GLN A 91 -4.91 -5.92 -6.62
CA GLN A 91 -5.59 -4.98 -5.72
C GLN A 91 -4.90 -3.62 -5.69
N LEU A 92 -3.56 -3.56 -5.66
CA LEU A 92 -2.80 -2.31 -5.77
C LEU A 92 -2.97 -1.66 -7.14
N ALA A 93 -2.99 -2.45 -8.21
CA ALA A 93 -3.25 -1.97 -9.56
C ALA A 93 -4.64 -1.30 -9.67
N ALA A 94 -5.67 -1.90 -9.06
CA ALA A 94 -7.01 -1.35 -8.97
C ALA A 94 -7.09 -0.06 -8.13
N LEU A 95 -6.14 0.15 -7.20
CA LEU A 95 -5.97 1.42 -6.48
C LEU A 95 -5.19 2.48 -7.28
N GLY A 96 -4.77 2.15 -8.51
CA GLY A 96 -4.10 3.06 -9.43
C GLY A 96 -2.58 3.12 -9.28
N TYR A 97 -1.97 2.11 -8.65
CA TYR A 97 -0.52 1.90 -8.60
C TYR A 97 -0.03 1.01 -9.74
N ILE A 98 1.29 0.96 -9.96
CA ILE A 98 1.93 -0.15 -10.65
C ILE A 98 2.63 -1.00 -9.59
N ALA A 99 2.29 -2.29 -9.53
CA ALA A 99 2.79 -3.19 -8.50
C ALA A 99 3.59 -4.33 -9.10
N ILE A 100 4.67 -4.74 -8.46
CA ILE A 100 5.42 -5.95 -8.77
C ILE A 100 5.48 -6.87 -7.55
N ALA A 101 4.94 -8.07 -7.69
CA ALA A 101 5.16 -9.16 -6.74
C ALA A 101 6.40 -9.97 -7.16
N ILE A 102 7.31 -10.22 -6.22
CA ILE A 102 8.66 -10.68 -6.55
C ILE A 102 8.91 -12.12 -6.10
N ASP A 103 9.62 -12.89 -6.92
CA ASP A 103 10.20 -14.18 -6.55
C ASP A 103 11.50 -13.95 -5.78
N MET A 104 11.43 -13.86 -4.45
CA MET A 104 12.64 -13.69 -3.64
C MET A 104 13.61 -14.87 -3.71
N TYR A 105 13.12 -16.09 -3.95
CA TYR A 105 13.94 -17.30 -3.88
C TYR A 105 14.65 -17.61 -5.20
N GLY A 106 14.14 -17.07 -6.30
CA GLY A 106 14.66 -17.24 -7.64
C GLY A 106 14.23 -18.57 -8.26
N ASN A 107 14.29 -18.61 -9.59
CA ASN A 107 13.92 -19.73 -10.45
C ASN A 107 12.47 -20.20 -10.25
N GLY A 108 11.57 -19.32 -9.80
CA GLY A 108 10.15 -19.63 -9.57
C GLY A 108 9.91 -20.56 -8.38
N LYS A 109 10.83 -20.63 -7.42
CA LYS A 109 10.68 -21.52 -6.25
C LYS A 109 9.51 -21.06 -5.37
N ILE A 110 8.62 -22.01 -5.09
CA ILE A 110 7.50 -21.87 -4.16
C ILE A 110 7.56 -23.05 -3.21
N ALA A 111 7.35 -22.79 -1.92
CA ALA A 111 7.25 -23.82 -0.89
C ALA A 111 5.80 -24.29 -0.73
N ASP A 112 5.61 -25.59 -0.54
CA ASP A 112 4.31 -26.23 -0.33
C ASP A 112 4.12 -26.76 1.11
N ASN A 113 5.18 -26.69 1.92
CA ASN A 113 5.21 -27.11 3.32
C ASN A 113 6.21 -26.28 4.16
N PRO A 114 6.05 -26.21 5.49
CA PRO A 114 6.89 -25.37 6.36
C PRO A 114 8.39 -25.71 6.32
N ASP A 115 8.77 -26.98 6.12
CA ASP A 115 10.17 -27.37 6.08
C ASP A 115 10.87 -26.77 4.85
N SER A 116 10.23 -26.85 3.69
CA SER A 116 10.73 -26.21 2.46
C SER A 116 10.73 -24.68 2.57
N ALA A 117 9.66 -24.10 3.14
CA ALA A 117 9.55 -22.65 3.34
C ALA A 117 10.67 -22.14 4.25
N GLY A 118 10.93 -22.83 5.37
CA GLY A 118 12.03 -22.53 6.29
C GLY A 118 13.40 -22.64 5.62
N LYS A 119 13.65 -23.71 4.85
CA LYS A 119 14.91 -23.89 4.09
C LYS A 119 15.13 -22.76 3.07
N TYR A 120 14.08 -22.29 2.40
CA TYR A 120 14.20 -21.23 1.41
C TYR A 120 14.35 -19.84 2.07
N ALA A 121 13.63 -19.57 3.16
CA ALA A 121 13.64 -18.26 3.84
C ALA A 121 14.89 -18.02 4.69
N THR A 122 15.42 -19.05 5.36
CA THR A 122 16.52 -18.93 6.34
C THR A 122 17.74 -18.15 5.84
N PRO A 123 18.25 -18.39 4.62
CA PRO A 123 19.41 -17.65 4.10
C PRO A 123 19.23 -16.13 4.09
N PHE A 124 18.00 -15.65 3.86
CA PHE A 124 17.70 -14.21 3.80
C PHE A 124 17.63 -13.55 5.18
N TYR A 125 17.29 -14.30 6.22
CA TYR A 125 17.38 -13.81 7.60
C TYR A 125 18.84 -13.70 8.06
N GLN A 126 19.73 -14.54 7.52
CA GLN A 126 21.15 -14.58 7.86
C GLN A 126 21.98 -13.58 7.03
N ASP A 127 21.61 -13.35 5.77
CA ASP A 127 22.23 -12.38 4.88
C ASP A 127 21.19 -11.38 4.33
N PRO A 128 20.91 -10.29 5.08
CA PRO A 128 20.04 -9.22 4.60
C PRO A 128 20.53 -8.54 3.30
N LYS A 129 21.84 -8.60 3.01
CA LYS A 129 22.40 -8.05 1.77
C LYS A 129 22.09 -8.93 0.57
N MET A 130 21.97 -10.25 0.73
CA MET A 130 21.40 -11.12 -0.29
C MET A 130 19.96 -10.70 -0.61
N SER A 131 19.15 -10.44 0.43
CA SER A 131 17.79 -9.95 0.21
C SER A 131 17.77 -8.62 -0.55
N GLN A 132 18.66 -7.69 -0.19
CA GLN A 132 18.77 -6.38 -0.84
C GLN A 132 19.11 -6.52 -2.33
N ARG A 133 20.12 -7.31 -2.70
CA ARG A 133 20.50 -7.50 -4.12
C ARG A 133 19.35 -8.02 -4.99
N ARG A 134 18.49 -8.88 -4.44
CA ARG A 134 17.31 -9.42 -5.13
C ARG A 134 16.17 -8.40 -5.22
N PHE A 135 15.96 -7.65 -4.15
CA PHE A 135 15.04 -6.53 -4.12
C PHE A 135 15.42 -5.44 -5.14
N ASP A 136 16.71 -5.08 -5.22
CA ASP A 136 17.23 -4.07 -6.14
C ASP A 136 17.01 -4.44 -7.61
N ALA A 137 17.16 -5.72 -7.94
CA ALA A 137 16.88 -6.22 -9.28
C ALA A 137 15.38 -6.06 -9.64
N ALA A 138 14.49 -6.33 -8.69
CA ALA A 138 13.06 -6.10 -8.86
C ALA A 138 12.71 -4.61 -8.96
N LEU A 139 13.37 -3.77 -8.15
CA LEU A 139 13.24 -2.32 -8.19
C LEU A 139 13.67 -1.75 -9.55
N ALA A 140 14.81 -2.23 -10.09
CA ALA A 140 15.27 -1.86 -11.42
C ALA A 140 14.25 -2.31 -12.50
N LYS A 141 13.70 -3.52 -12.37
CA LYS A 141 12.66 -4.01 -13.28
C LYS A 141 11.38 -3.16 -13.21
N LEU A 142 10.92 -2.79 -12.02
CA LEU A 142 9.76 -1.91 -11.86
C LEU A 142 10.01 -0.54 -12.49
N LYS A 143 11.19 0.04 -12.29
CA LYS A 143 11.60 1.33 -12.86
C LYS A 143 11.72 1.30 -14.39
N SER A 144 11.82 0.13 -15.03
CA SER A 144 11.88 0.02 -16.50
C SER A 144 10.52 0.23 -17.17
N TYR A 145 9.42 0.21 -16.42
CA TYR A 145 8.09 0.48 -16.96
C TYR A 145 7.87 1.99 -17.11
N SER A 146 7.40 2.42 -18.28
CA SER A 146 7.06 3.84 -18.51
C SER A 146 5.91 4.34 -17.63
N GLN A 147 5.12 3.40 -17.08
CA GLN A 147 4.05 3.65 -16.12
C GLN A 147 4.57 3.91 -14.70
N THR A 148 5.85 3.69 -14.40
CA THR A 148 6.41 3.88 -13.05
C THR A 148 6.95 5.29 -12.87
N ASP A 149 6.40 6.03 -11.91
CA ASP A 149 7.06 7.21 -11.35
C ASP A 149 8.22 6.76 -10.46
N THR A 150 9.44 6.86 -10.98
CA THR A 150 10.64 6.36 -10.31
C THR A 150 11.01 7.14 -9.05
N SER A 151 10.40 8.30 -8.83
CA SER A 151 10.55 9.10 -7.62
C SER A 151 9.57 8.70 -6.50
N LYS A 152 8.51 7.94 -6.82
CA LYS A 152 7.43 7.56 -5.89
C LYS A 152 7.34 6.04 -5.80
N ILE A 153 8.26 5.42 -5.06
CA ILE A 153 8.28 3.97 -4.86
C ILE A 153 8.14 3.60 -3.39
N ALA A 154 7.28 2.64 -3.08
CA ALA A 154 7.16 2.02 -1.78
C ALA A 154 7.32 0.49 -1.89
N ALA A 155 7.44 -0.17 -0.74
CA ALA A 155 7.39 -1.63 -0.67
C ALA A 155 6.43 -2.11 0.41
N ILE A 156 5.74 -3.20 0.16
CA ILE A 156 4.96 -3.91 1.16
C ILE A 156 5.47 -5.35 1.27
N GLY A 157 5.29 -5.94 2.44
CA GLY A 157 5.67 -7.32 2.66
C GLY A 157 4.80 -8.01 3.69
N TYR A 158 4.65 -9.32 3.53
CA TYR A 158 3.82 -10.17 4.38
C TYR A 158 4.69 -11.23 5.05
N CYS A 159 4.56 -11.46 6.36
CA CYS A 159 5.34 -12.47 7.11
C CYS A 159 6.85 -12.28 6.86
N PHE A 160 7.51 -13.24 6.20
CA PHE A 160 8.88 -13.14 5.69
C PHE A 160 9.14 -11.83 4.95
N GLY A 161 8.28 -11.49 3.99
CA GLY A 161 8.40 -10.25 3.25
C GLY A 161 8.25 -9.02 4.12
N GLY A 162 7.43 -9.07 5.18
CA GLY A 162 7.29 -7.99 6.15
C GLY A 162 8.61 -7.69 6.87
N ALA A 163 9.33 -8.74 7.26
CA ALA A 163 10.69 -8.61 7.81
C ALA A 163 11.67 -8.03 6.77
N GLN A 164 11.59 -8.50 5.52
CA GLN A 164 12.50 -8.04 4.47
C GLN A 164 12.30 -6.56 4.12
N VAL A 165 11.06 -6.06 4.02
CA VAL A 165 10.83 -4.63 3.73
C VAL A 165 11.25 -3.73 4.88
N LEU A 166 11.14 -4.19 6.13
CA LEU A 166 11.75 -3.47 7.27
C LEU A 166 13.27 -3.43 7.14
N ASN A 167 13.90 -4.54 6.75
CA ASN A 167 15.34 -4.55 6.47
C ASN A 167 15.71 -3.60 5.32
N MET A 168 14.93 -3.52 4.24
CA MET A 168 15.19 -2.59 3.14
C MET A 168 15.18 -1.13 3.62
N ALA A 169 14.20 -0.76 4.46
CA ALA A 169 14.16 0.58 5.06
C ALA A 169 15.38 0.86 5.95
N ARG A 170 15.80 -0.11 6.77
CA ARG A 170 16.98 0.02 7.64
C ARG A 170 18.30 0.05 6.87
N LEU A 171 18.38 -0.66 5.74
CA LEU A 171 19.52 -0.66 4.83
C LEU A 171 19.58 0.59 3.95
N GLY A 172 18.59 1.47 4.02
CA GLY A 172 18.58 2.76 3.34
C GLY A 172 18.13 2.70 1.89
N GLU A 173 17.32 1.70 1.52
CA GLU A 173 16.69 1.67 0.21
C GLU A 173 15.93 2.97 -0.06
N ASN A 174 16.08 3.50 -1.27
CA ASN A 174 15.47 4.77 -1.67
C ASN A 174 13.98 4.59 -1.95
N LEU A 175 13.20 4.43 -0.88
CA LEU A 175 11.76 4.22 -0.85
C LEU A 175 11.09 5.37 -0.08
N LYS A 176 9.90 5.77 -0.54
CA LYS A 176 9.04 6.73 0.18
C LYS A 176 8.51 6.14 1.48
N GLY A 177 8.27 4.83 1.49
CA GLY A 177 7.93 4.12 2.70
C GLY A 177 7.82 2.62 2.51
N VAL A 178 7.72 1.91 3.63
CA VAL A 178 7.50 0.47 3.68
C VAL A 178 6.32 0.11 4.57
N VAL A 179 5.59 -0.95 4.20
CA VAL A 179 4.49 -1.50 5.00
C VAL A 179 4.74 -2.97 5.31
N SER A 180 4.92 -3.28 6.58
CA SER A 180 5.07 -4.66 7.06
C SER A 180 3.75 -5.18 7.59
N PHE A 181 3.23 -6.24 6.98
CA PHE A 181 2.09 -7.00 7.49
C PHE A 181 2.62 -8.24 8.20
N HIS A 182 2.33 -8.36 9.50
CA HIS A 182 2.70 -9.49 10.36
C HIS A 182 4.14 -10.00 10.14
N GLY A 183 5.10 -9.10 9.89
CA GLY A 183 6.50 -9.47 9.74
C GLY A 183 7.24 -9.51 11.08
N ASN A 184 8.31 -10.31 11.12
CA ASN A 184 9.29 -10.24 12.21
C ASN A 184 9.88 -8.82 12.27
N LEU A 185 10.06 -8.29 13.48
CA LEU A 185 10.39 -6.89 13.66
C LEU A 185 11.89 -6.67 13.75
N MET A 186 12.63 -7.64 14.30
CA MET A 186 14.08 -7.58 14.40
C MET A 186 14.78 -7.94 13.09
N GLY A 187 15.95 -7.37 12.88
CA GLY A 187 16.76 -7.63 11.69
C GLY A 187 18.04 -6.79 11.70
N VAL A 188 18.33 -6.15 10.57
CA VAL A 188 19.43 -5.17 10.46
C VAL A 188 19.24 -4.10 11.56
N PRO A 189 20.29 -3.63 12.25
CA PRO A 189 20.16 -2.51 13.18
C PRO A 189 19.79 -1.22 12.44
N ALA A 190 18.85 -0.44 12.98
CA ALA A 190 18.52 0.86 12.41
C ALA A 190 19.62 1.90 12.65
N ASP A 191 19.85 2.77 11.67
CA ASP A 191 20.76 3.91 11.78
C ASP A 191 20.06 5.19 11.31
N LYS A 192 20.22 6.30 12.06
CA LYS A 192 19.56 7.59 11.76
C LYS A 192 20.01 8.22 10.43
N ASN A 193 21.23 7.93 10.00
CA ASN A 193 21.79 8.48 8.77
C ASN A 193 21.34 7.67 7.55
N THR A 194 21.04 6.38 7.75
CA THR A 194 20.62 5.46 6.68
C THR A 194 19.10 5.35 6.52
N LEU A 195 18.34 5.21 7.62
CA LEU A 195 16.89 5.01 7.57
C LEU A 195 16.16 6.31 7.22
N LYS A 196 15.62 6.39 6.00
CA LYS A 196 14.85 7.57 5.50
C LYS A 196 13.40 7.26 5.13
N ALA A 197 13.11 6.02 4.76
CA ALA A 197 11.76 5.59 4.39
C ALA A 197 10.81 5.70 5.60
N ALA A 198 9.58 6.17 5.37
CA ALA A 198 8.54 6.09 6.39
C ALA A 198 8.12 4.62 6.59
N ILE A 199 7.67 4.26 7.78
CA ILE A 199 7.35 2.87 8.12
C ILE A 199 5.92 2.76 8.65
N LEU A 200 5.13 1.84 8.10
CA LEU A 200 3.90 1.35 8.73
C LEU A 200 4.10 -0.12 9.10
N VAL A 201 3.90 -0.44 10.37
CA VAL A 201 3.83 -1.83 10.84
C VAL A 201 2.37 -2.17 11.15
N CYS A 202 1.88 -3.22 10.51
CA CYS A 202 0.57 -3.83 10.70
C CYS A 202 0.73 -5.19 11.39
N HIS A 203 0.67 -5.21 12.72
CA HIS A 203 1.01 -6.36 13.56
C HIS A 203 -0.25 -7.00 14.17
N GLY A 204 -0.31 -8.33 14.20
CA GLY A 204 -1.37 -9.04 14.91
C GLY A 204 -1.08 -9.09 16.41
N ALA A 205 -1.96 -8.57 17.25
CA ALA A 205 -1.72 -8.48 18.70
C ALA A 205 -1.67 -9.86 19.40
N ALA A 206 -2.22 -10.89 18.75
CA ALA A 206 -2.20 -12.27 19.21
C ALA A 206 -1.17 -13.13 18.46
N ASP A 207 -0.20 -12.52 17.78
CA ASP A 207 0.87 -13.21 17.07
C ASP A 207 1.88 -13.84 18.05
N PRO A 208 1.98 -15.18 18.13
CA PRO A 208 2.89 -15.84 19.07
C PRO A 208 4.34 -15.86 18.59
N PHE A 209 4.64 -15.53 17.33
CA PHE A 209 6.01 -15.51 16.81
C PHE A 209 6.74 -14.22 17.15
N VAL A 210 6.00 -13.13 17.41
CA VAL A 210 6.56 -11.81 17.73
C VAL A 210 6.05 -11.39 19.11
N PRO A 211 6.75 -11.75 20.20
CA PRO A 211 6.30 -11.46 21.56
C PRO A 211 6.35 -9.95 21.87
N ALA A 212 5.58 -9.52 22.87
CA ALA A 212 5.51 -8.11 23.30
C ALA A 212 6.88 -7.47 23.61
N ALA A 213 7.84 -8.27 24.11
CA ALA A 213 9.21 -7.82 24.34
C ALA A 213 9.93 -7.43 23.04
N GLU A 214 9.67 -8.12 21.93
CA GLU A 214 10.21 -7.77 20.61
C GLU A 214 9.56 -6.50 20.06
N VAL A 215 8.24 -6.36 20.22
CA VAL A 215 7.51 -5.12 19.88
C VAL A 215 8.10 -3.92 20.62
N GLY A 216 8.38 -4.08 21.93
CA GLY A 216 9.01 -3.04 22.74
C GLY A 216 10.42 -2.69 22.25
N LYS A 217 11.24 -3.69 21.88
CA LYS A 217 12.58 -3.47 21.31
C LYS A 217 12.51 -2.73 19.98
N PHE A 218 11.60 -3.11 19.09
CA PHE A 218 11.40 -2.44 17.81
C PHE A 218 11.06 -0.96 17.99
N LYS A 219 10.06 -0.66 18.83
CA LYS A 219 9.65 0.74 19.09
C LYS A 219 10.82 1.56 19.65
N LYS A 220 11.52 1.02 20.64
CA LYS A 220 12.71 1.67 21.22
C LYS A 220 13.81 1.93 20.18
N GLU A 221 14.07 0.98 19.28
CA GLU A 221 15.04 1.14 18.20
C GLU A 221 14.62 2.27 17.25
N MET A 222 13.36 2.26 16.78
CA MET A 222 12.83 3.28 15.87
C MET A 222 12.85 4.68 16.51
N ASP A 223 12.46 4.79 17.78
CA ASP A 223 12.49 6.04 18.54
C ASP A 223 13.93 6.56 18.70
N ALA A 224 14.89 5.67 18.99
CA ALA A 224 16.29 6.06 19.20
C ALA A 224 16.97 6.65 17.95
N VAL A 225 16.55 6.23 16.76
CA VAL A 225 17.05 6.77 15.49
C VAL A 225 16.19 7.91 14.93
N GLY A 226 15.07 8.24 15.60
CA GLY A 226 14.12 9.25 15.13
C GLY A 226 13.38 8.85 13.85
N ALA A 227 13.10 7.56 13.65
CA ALA A 227 12.42 7.07 12.45
C ALA A 227 10.98 7.59 12.38
N ASN A 228 10.52 7.90 11.15
CA ASN A 228 9.11 8.18 10.90
C ASN A 228 8.35 6.85 10.79
N TYR A 229 7.79 6.36 11.90
CA TYR A 229 7.03 5.11 11.90
C TYR A 229 5.66 5.23 12.57
N THR A 230 4.74 4.38 12.11
CA THR A 230 3.46 4.10 12.75
C THR A 230 3.37 2.62 13.03
N PHE A 231 3.00 2.24 14.25
CA PHE A 231 2.79 0.86 14.64
C PHE A 231 1.31 0.64 14.96
N LYS A 232 0.65 -0.25 14.22
CA LYS A 232 -0.75 -0.65 14.39
C LYS A 232 -0.80 -2.10 14.85
N ALA A 233 -1.46 -2.33 15.98
CA ALA A 233 -1.74 -3.67 16.50
C ALA A 233 -3.23 -3.98 16.27
N TYR A 234 -3.53 -5.14 15.69
CA TYR A 234 -4.90 -5.60 15.47
C TYR A 234 -5.25 -6.68 16.49
N GLU A 235 -6.20 -6.37 17.36
CA GLU A 235 -6.68 -7.27 18.41
C GLU A 235 -7.15 -8.61 17.84
N ASN A 236 -6.86 -9.70 18.56
CA ASN A 236 -7.20 -11.09 18.19
C ASN A 236 -6.63 -11.60 16.86
N ALA A 237 -5.86 -10.80 16.13
CA ALA A 237 -5.20 -11.24 14.90
C ALA A 237 -3.90 -11.97 15.26
N THR A 238 -3.73 -13.19 14.74
CA THR A 238 -2.49 -13.96 14.84
C THR A 238 -1.54 -13.57 13.71
N HIS A 239 -0.42 -14.28 13.59
CA HIS A 239 0.41 -14.21 12.39
C HIS A 239 -0.36 -14.61 11.12
N ALA A 240 0.10 -14.11 9.97
CA ALA A 240 -0.48 -14.36 8.65
C ALA A 240 -1.98 -14.01 8.51
N PHE A 241 -2.47 -13.06 9.32
CA PHE A 241 -3.89 -12.69 9.41
C PHE A 241 -4.51 -12.16 8.11
N THR A 242 -3.69 -11.78 7.13
CA THR A 242 -4.14 -11.21 5.85
C THR A 242 -4.40 -12.27 4.77
N ASN A 243 -3.96 -13.51 4.96
CA ASN A 243 -4.06 -14.56 3.94
C ASN A 243 -5.22 -15.52 4.29
N PRO A 244 -6.28 -15.60 3.48
CA PRO A 244 -7.40 -16.53 3.71
C PRO A 244 -6.98 -18.00 3.81
N ALA A 245 -5.89 -18.40 3.14
CA ALA A 245 -5.36 -19.76 3.20
C ALA A 245 -4.66 -20.09 4.54
N SER A 246 -4.34 -19.08 5.37
CA SER A 246 -3.64 -19.26 6.63
C SER A 246 -4.39 -20.18 7.59
N THR A 247 -5.72 -20.10 7.67
CA THR A 247 -6.51 -20.95 8.58
C THR A 247 -6.37 -22.44 8.25
N GLU A 248 -6.47 -22.79 6.97
CA GLU A 248 -6.34 -24.19 6.55
C GLU A 248 -4.89 -24.68 6.61
N ASN A 249 -3.91 -23.83 6.28
CA ASN A 249 -2.50 -24.16 6.46
C ASN A 249 -2.13 -24.33 7.94
N GLY A 250 -2.69 -23.49 8.83
CA GLY A 250 -2.52 -23.58 10.28
C GLY A 250 -2.98 -24.93 10.81
N LYS A 251 -4.17 -25.38 10.41
CA LYS A 251 -4.67 -26.73 10.75
C LYS A 251 -3.82 -27.84 10.15
N LYS A 252 -3.51 -27.75 8.84
CA LYS A 252 -2.78 -28.79 8.09
C LYS A 252 -1.38 -29.04 8.65
N PHE A 253 -0.68 -27.98 9.04
CA PHE A 253 0.71 -28.04 9.46
C PHE A 253 0.92 -27.78 10.96
N ASN A 254 -0.17 -27.71 11.74
CA ASN A 254 -0.14 -27.38 13.17
C ASN A 254 0.65 -26.09 13.48
N LEU A 255 0.41 -25.04 12.68
CA LEU A 255 1.02 -23.73 12.87
C LEU A 255 0.01 -22.78 13.55
N PRO A 256 0.45 -21.92 14.49
CA PRO A 256 -0.44 -20.97 15.16
C PRO A 256 -0.70 -19.73 14.29
N ILE A 257 -1.29 -19.96 13.11
CA ILE A 257 -1.67 -18.96 12.12
C ILE A 257 -3.13 -19.10 11.75
N ALA A 258 -3.81 -17.99 11.51
CA ALA A 258 -5.22 -17.97 11.12
C ALA A 258 -5.53 -16.68 10.36
N TYR A 259 -6.44 -16.77 9.40
CA TYR A 259 -7.00 -15.60 8.73
C TYR A 259 -7.89 -14.80 9.69
N ASN A 260 -7.79 -13.48 9.66
CA ASN A 260 -8.69 -12.57 10.36
C ASN A 260 -9.15 -11.46 9.40
N ALA A 261 -10.37 -11.60 8.88
CA ALA A 261 -10.93 -10.70 7.87
C ALA A 261 -11.03 -9.23 8.32
N ALA A 262 -11.32 -9.00 9.60
CA ALA A 262 -11.41 -7.65 10.15
C ALA A 262 -10.03 -6.98 10.20
N ALA A 263 -9.01 -7.69 10.68
CA ALA A 263 -7.64 -7.21 10.72
C ALA A 263 -7.07 -7.01 9.30
N ASP A 264 -7.31 -7.94 8.38
CA ASP A 264 -6.94 -7.83 6.97
C ASP A 264 -7.50 -6.53 6.36
N SER A 265 -8.82 -6.35 6.47
CA SER A 265 -9.51 -5.17 5.95
C SER A 265 -8.99 -3.87 6.57
N ALA A 266 -8.87 -3.81 7.90
CA ALA A 266 -8.40 -2.64 8.62
C ALA A 266 -6.95 -2.29 8.25
N SER A 267 -6.07 -3.30 8.19
CA SER A 267 -4.67 -3.10 7.82
C SER A 267 -4.47 -2.64 6.38
N TRP A 268 -5.34 -3.08 5.47
CA TRP A 268 -5.37 -2.58 4.10
C TRP A 268 -5.79 -1.11 4.03
N GLN A 269 -6.79 -0.69 4.83
CA GLN A 269 -7.18 0.72 4.90
C GLN A 269 -6.05 1.59 5.48
N ASP A 270 -5.36 1.13 6.53
CA ASP A 270 -4.23 1.84 7.11
C ASP A 270 -3.08 1.98 6.10
N MET A 271 -2.80 0.94 5.30
CA MET A 271 -1.84 1.01 4.20
C MET A 271 -2.23 2.06 3.16
N LYS A 272 -3.49 2.10 2.72
CA LYS A 272 -3.97 3.12 1.77
C LYS A 272 -3.82 4.53 2.34
N ALA A 273 -4.17 4.74 3.61
CA ALA A 273 -4.02 6.03 4.27
C ALA A 273 -2.55 6.44 4.39
N PHE A 274 -1.67 5.48 4.67
CA PHE A 274 -0.22 5.68 4.69
C PHE A 274 0.32 6.06 3.31
N PHE A 275 -0.05 5.33 2.25
CA PHE A 275 0.32 5.66 0.86
C PHE A 275 -0.20 7.04 0.43
N GLY A 276 -1.41 7.40 0.82
CA GLY A 276 -1.98 8.72 0.59
C GLY A 276 -1.19 9.86 1.22
N LYS A 277 -0.33 9.59 2.23
CA LYS A 277 0.58 10.56 2.84
C LYS A 277 1.96 10.57 2.19
N ILE A 278 2.56 9.40 1.96
CA ILE A 278 3.96 9.29 1.51
C ILE A 278 4.16 9.57 0.01
N PHE A 279 3.09 9.51 -0.78
CA PHE A 279 3.13 9.78 -2.22
C PHE A 279 2.60 11.16 -2.62
N GLN A 280 2.34 12.05 -1.66
CA GLN A 280 2.04 13.46 -1.95
C GLN A 280 3.28 14.11 -2.58
#